data_AF-X1BVZ0-F1
#
_entry.id   AF-X1BVZ0-F1
#
_cell.length_a   1.000
_cell.length_b   1.000
_cell.length_c   1.000
_cell.angle_alpha   90.00
_cell.angle_beta   90.00
_cell.angle_gamma   90.00
#
_symmetry.space_group_name_H-M   'P 1'
#
loop_
_entity.id
_entity.type
_entity.pdbx_description
1 polymer ?
#
loop_
_entity_poly.entity_id
_entity_poly.type
_entity_poly.pdbx_seq_one_letter_code
_entity_poly.pdbx_strand_id
1 'polypeptide(L)'
;MPLDIYDKIMMLSKRRGFIYPSFEIYGGCAGFYDYGPLGSRLKQNIENLWRSFYLLKDNCVEISTPTITLHEVLKASGHVNEFTDLTVDCNKCKTSYKVEGIIEEGENVEDAIKNDNVKCPNCGTILKDTYPVNLMFSTTIGIGEGRAAFLRPETA
;
A
#
# COMPACT_ATOMS: atom_id res chain seq x y z
N MET A 1 24.53 -1.16 -15.93
CA MET A 1 24.39 -2.12 -14.82
C MET A 1 23.72 -3.37 -15.37
N PRO A 2 24.22 -4.58 -15.09
CA PRO A 2 23.52 -5.80 -15.51
C PRO A 2 22.14 -5.86 -14.84
N LEU A 3 21.11 -6.25 -15.58
CA LEU A 3 19.76 -6.43 -15.05
C LEU A 3 19.77 -7.52 -13.99
N ASP A 4 19.16 -7.23 -12.83
CA ASP A 4 18.98 -8.24 -11.81
C ASP A 4 17.87 -9.24 -12.19
N ILE A 5 17.58 -10.19 -11.31
CA ILE A 5 16.54 -11.19 -11.58
C ILE A 5 15.12 -10.59 -11.59
N TYR A 6 14.86 -9.60 -10.74
CA TYR A 6 13.56 -8.94 -10.61
C TYR A 6 13.26 -8.09 -11.84
N ASP A 7 14.26 -7.34 -12.33
CA ASP A 7 14.20 -6.59 -13.58
C ASP A 7 13.84 -7.51 -14.75
N LYS A 8 14.51 -8.67 -14.85
CA LYS A 8 14.23 -9.65 -15.92
C LYS A 8 12.81 -10.20 -15.85
N ILE A 9 12.31 -10.48 -14.64
CA ILE A 9 10.94 -10.97 -14.43
C ILE A 9 9.93 -9.89 -14.81
N MET A 10 10.13 -8.64 -14.38
CA MET A 10 9.24 -7.52 -14.70
C MET A 10 9.21 -7.24 -16.21
N MET A 11 10.37 -7.23 -16.87
CA MET A 11 10.48 -7.08 -18.32
C MET A 11 9.75 -8.20 -19.07
N LEU A 12 9.90 -9.45 -18.64
CA LEU A 12 9.19 -10.58 -19.23
C LEU A 12 7.67 -10.45 -19.02
N SER A 13 7.25 -10.14 -17.80
CA SER A 13 5.85 -10.00 -17.41
C SER A 13 5.15 -8.92 -18.25
N LYS A 14 5.79 -7.76 -18.42
CA LYS A 14 5.30 -6.67 -19.27
C LYS A 14 5.23 -7.09 -20.74
N ARG A 15 6.32 -7.65 -21.29
CA ARG A 15 6.39 -8.07 -22.70
C ARG A 15 5.38 -9.17 -23.05
N ARG A 16 5.02 -10.02 -22.09
CA ARG A 16 4.09 -11.14 -22.29
C ARG A 16 2.65 -10.84 -21.87
N GLY A 17 2.35 -9.66 -21.35
CA GLY A 17 0.98 -9.29 -20.97
C GLY A 17 0.50 -9.90 -19.67
N PHE A 18 1.39 -10.00 -18.68
CA PHE A 18 1.04 -10.35 -17.30
C PHE A 18 0.71 -9.10 -16.48
N ILE A 19 1.68 -8.21 -16.27
CA ILE A 19 1.54 -7.04 -15.38
C ILE A 19 2.15 -5.82 -16.06
N TYR A 20 1.47 -4.68 -15.95
CA TYR A 20 1.90 -3.37 -16.41
C TYR A 20 1.85 -2.35 -15.27
N PRO A 21 2.78 -1.39 -15.16
CA PRO A 21 2.60 -0.23 -14.29
C PRO A 21 1.33 0.53 -14.68
N SER A 22 0.43 0.81 -13.73
CA SER A 22 -0.80 1.54 -14.05
C SER A 22 -0.49 2.98 -14.45
N PHE A 23 -1.30 3.53 -15.37
CA PHE A 23 -1.17 4.90 -15.87
C PHE A 23 0.17 5.21 -16.54
N GLU A 24 0.87 4.21 -17.09
CA GLU A 24 2.22 4.34 -17.63
C GLU A 24 2.36 5.52 -18.63
N ILE A 25 1.39 5.70 -19.53
CA ILE A 25 1.43 6.79 -20.54
C ILE A 25 1.31 8.20 -19.93
N TYR A 26 0.94 8.31 -18.66
CA TYR A 26 0.84 9.54 -17.89
C TYR A 26 1.98 9.70 -16.86
N GLY A 27 3.02 8.86 -16.92
CA GLY A 27 4.14 8.86 -15.98
C GLY A 27 4.06 7.80 -14.88
N GLY A 28 2.97 7.01 -14.85
CA GLY A 28 2.78 5.93 -13.91
C GLY A 28 2.38 6.38 -12.50
N CYS A 29 1.98 5.42 -11.67
CA CYS A 29 1.75 5.64 -10.24
C CYS A 29 2.36 4.49 -9.44
N ALA A 30 3.32 4.81 -8.56
CA ALA A 30 3.98 3.80 -7.74
C ALA A 30 2.96 3.05 -6.86
N GLY A 31 3.09 1.72 -6.79
CA GLY A 31 2.16 0.85 -6.05
C GLY A 31 0.92 0.40 -6.84
N PHE A 32 0.65 0.96 -8.03
CA PHE A 32 -0.48 0.57 -8.87
C PHE A 32 -0.04 -0.22 -10.10
N TYR A 33 -0.74 -1.33 -10.36
CA TYR A 33 -0.45 -2.21 -11.50
C TYR A 33 -1.73 -2.72 -12.17
N ASP A 34 -1.67 -2.82 -13.50
CA ASP A 34 -2.73 -3.36 -14.34
C ASP A 34 -2.38 -4.81 -14.75
N TYR A 35 -3.33 -5.72 -14.58
CA TYR A 35 -3.18 -7.10 -15.05
C TYR A 35 -3.55 -7.22 -16.54
N GLY A 36 -2.59 -7.62 -17.36
CA GLY A 36 -2.79 -7.85 -18.80
C GLY A 36 -3.61 -9.11 -19.12
N PRO A 37 -3.75 -9.49 -20.40
CA PRO A 37 -4.56 -10.64 -20.80
C PRO A 37 -4.15 -11.96 -20.16
N LEU A 38 -2.84 -12.24 -20.06
CA LEU A 38 -2.34 -13.47 -19.41
C LEU A 38 -2.37 -13.34 -17.89
N GLY A 39 -2.06 -12.16 -17.36
CA GLY A 39 -2.05 -11.91 -15.91
C GLY A 39 -3.44 -12.00 -15.29
N SER A 40 -4.45 -11.44 -15.95
CA SER A 40 -5.85 -11.51 -15.51
C SER A 40 -6.35 -12.96 -15.46
N ARG A 41 -6.01 -13.77 -16.47
CA ARG A 41 -6.35 -15.21 -16.49
C ARG A 41 -5.62 -15.99 -15.41
N LEU A 42 -4.33 -15.72 -15.21
CA LEU A 42 -3.54 -16.33 -14.14
C LEU A 42 -4.12 -16.01 -12.77
N LYS A 43 -4.41 -14.73 -12.50
CA LYS A 43 -5.04 -14.27 -11.25
C LYS A 43 -6.36 -15.00 -11.01
N GLN A 44 -7.24 -15.06 -12.01
CA GLN A 44 -8.53 -15.74 -11.90
C GLN A 44 -8.39 -17.24 -11.64
N ASN A 45 -7.41 -17.90 -12.28
CA ASN A 45 -7.13 -19.32 -12.03
C ASN A 45 -6.69 -19.56 -10.58
N ILE A 46 -5.82 -18.71 -10.04
CA ILE A 46 -5.36 -18.80 -8.64
C ILE A 46 -6.54 -18.60 -7.68
N GLU A 47 -7.35 -17.57 -7.91
CA GLU A 47 -8.53 -17.31 -7.06
C GLU A 47 -9.54 -18.47 -7.10
N ASN A 48 -9.78 -19.06 -8.27
CA ASN A 48 -10.69 -20.20 -8.40
C ASN A 48 -10.15 -21.45 -7.70
N LEU A 49 -8.83 -21.66 -7.73
CA LEU A 49 -8.20 -22.73 -6.96
C LEU A 49 -8.38 -22.49 -5.45
N TRP A 50 -8.21 -21.25 -5.01
CA TRP A 50 -8.41 -20.85 -3.61
C TRP A 50 -9.87 -21.06 -3.17
N ARG A 51 -10.85 -20.60 -3.96
CA ARG A 51 -12.28 -20.84 -3.72
C ARG A 51 -12.60 -22.33 -3.66
N SER A 52 -12.06 -23.12 -4.59
CA SER A 52 -12.28 -24.58 -4.62
C SER A 52 -11.72 -25.26 -3.37
N PHE A 53 -10.66 -24.71 -2.77
CA PHE A 53 -10.12 -25.22 -1.51
C PHE A 53 -11.05 -24.87 -0.33
N TYR A 54 -11.29 -23.59 -0.08
CA TYR A 54 -11.98 -23.15 1.15
C TYR A 54 -13.50 -23.34 1.12
N LEU A 55 -14.16 -23.10 -0.01
CA LEU A 55 -15.61 -23.23 -0.09
C LEU A 55 -16.06 -24.70 -0.08
N LEU A 56 -15.33 -25.56 -0.79
CA LEU A 56 -15.72 -26.96 -0.95
C LEU A 56 -15.17 -27.87 0.16
N LYS A 57 -13.98 -27.60 0.70
CA LYS A 57 -13.37 -28.47 1.71
C LYS A 57 -13.66 -28.00 3.14
N ASP A 58 -13.62 -26.70 3.38
CA ASP A 58 -13.74 -26.12 4.73
C ASP A 58 -15.14 -25.54 5.01
N ASN A 59 -16.09 -25.70 4.08
CA ASN A 59 -17.47 -25.19 4.18
C ASN A 59 -17.55 -23.68 4.52
N CYS A 60 -16.58 -22.89 4.05
CA CYS A 60 -16.63 -21.44 4.20
C CYS A 60 -17.79 -20.85 3.36
N VAL A 61 -18.44 -19.81 3.87
CA VAL A 61 -19.48 -19.07 3.14
C VAL A 61 -18.87 -17.84 2.48
N GLU A 62 -18.85 -17.81 1.15
CA GLU A 62 -18.38 -16.63 0.40
C GLU A 62 -19.44 -15.50 0.46
N ILE A 63 -19.00 -14.30 0.83
CA ILE A 63 -19.80 -13.07 0.77
C ILE A 63 -19.03 -11.98 0.00
N SER A 64 -19.75 -10.99 -0.51
CA SER A 64 -19.15 -9.82 -1.15
C SER A 64 -19.67 -8.55 -0.51
N THR A 65 -18.75 -7.71 -0.02
CA THR A 65 -19.04 -6.43 0.63
C THR A 65 -18.45 -5.27 -0.18
N PRO A 66 -18.97 -4.04 -0.03
CA PRO A 66 -18.41 -2.87 -0.70
C PRO A 66 -16.94 -2.61 -0.34
N THR A 67 -16.19 -2.01 -1.26
CA THR A 67 -14.81 -1.53 -1.00
C THR A 67 -14.81 -0.29 -0.12
N ILE A 68 -15.80 0.58 -0.27
CA ILE A 68 -15.93 1.80 0.54
C ILE A 68 -16.56 1.42 1.89
N THR A 69 -15.89 1.80 2.98
CA THR A 69 -16.28 1.51 4.36
C THR A 69 -16.43 2.80 5.15
N LEU A 70 -17.50 2.89 5.95
CA LEU A 70 -17.79 4.06 6.78
C LEU A 70 -16.73 4.24 7.87
N HIS A 71 -16.42 5.50 8.18
CA HIS A 71 -15.47 5.85 9.24
C HIS A 71 -15.85 5.21 10.58
N GLU A 72 -17.15 5.14 10.94
CA GLU A 72 -17.58 4.58 12.23
C GLU A 72 -17.25 3.09 12.37
N VAL A 73 -17.31 2.33 11.27
CA VAL A 73 -16.96 0.90 11.25
C VAL A 73 -15.47 0.73 11.51
N LEU A 74 -14.64 1.50 10.81
CA LEU A 74 -13.19 1.43 10.96
C LEU A 74 -12.72 1.98 12.31
N LYS A 75 -13.42 2.96 12.87
CA LYS A 75 -13.19 3.43 14.23
C LYS A 75 -13.51 2.35 15.26
N ALA A 76 -14.65 1.65 15.11
CA ALA A 76 -15.02 0.55 16.00
C ALA A 76 -14.02 -0.61 15.94
N SER A 77 -13.46 -0.89 14.76
CA SER A 77 -12.43 -1.93 14.57
C SER A 77 -11.02 -1.54 15.05
N GLY A 78 -10.80 -0.27 15.44
CA GLY A 78 -9.48 0.25 15.85
C GLY A 78 -8.62 0.80 14.71
N HIS A 79 -8.90 0.48 13.45
CA HIS A 79 -8.11 0.93 12.29
C HIS A 79 -7.89 2.44 12.21
N VAL A 80 -8.87 3.26 12.60
CA VAL A 80 -8.71 4.73 12.54
C VAL A 80 -7.57 5.22 13.45
N ASN A 81 -7.33 4.53 14.56
CA ASN A 81 -6.32 4.93 15.55
C ASN A 81 -4.99 4.21 15.36
N GLU A 82 -5.04 2.93 14.98
CA GLU A 82 -3.85 2.06 14.94
C GLU A 82 -3.22 1.95 13.55
N PHE A 83 -3.95 2.26 12.48
CA PHE A 83 -3.46 2.11 11.11
C PHE A 83 -2.73 3.37 10.62
N THR A 84 -1.73 3.78 11.40
CA THR A 84 -0.92 4.99 11.15
C THR A 84 0.56 4.67 11.14
N ASP A 85 1.27 5.20 10.16
CA ASP A 85 2.73 5.18 10.13
C ASP A 85 3.31 6.54 10.52
N LEU A 86 4.46 6.52 11.18
CA LEU A 86 5.22 7.73 11.40
C LEU A 86 5.97 8.12 10.12
N THR A 87 5.67 9.32 9.62
CA THR A 87 6.21 9.87 8.37
C THR A 87 7.05 11.10 8.67
N VAL A 88 8.00 11.40 7.79
CA VAL A 88 8.84 12.60 7.88
C VAL A 88 9.09 13.21 6.50
N ASP A 89 9.05 14.54 6.43
CA ASP A 89 9.26 15.28 5.19
C ASP A 89 10.67 15.87 5.10
N CYS A 90 11.36 15.62 4.00
CA CYS A 90 12.60 16.31 3.70
C CYS A 90 12.32 17.65 3.01
N ASN A 91 12.49 18.76 3.74
CA ASN A 91 12.27 20.11 3.20
C ASN A 91 13.14 20.47 1.99
N LYS A 92 14.32 19.83 1.86
CA LYS A 92 15.27 20.05 0.76
C LYS A 92 14.90 19.24 -0.49
N CYS A 93 14.49 17.99 -0.33
CA CYS A 93 14.14 17.09 -1.45
C CYS A 93 12.66 17.11 -1.81
N LYS A 94 11.81 17.67 -0.95
CA LYS A 94 10.33 17.64 -1.07
C LYS A 94 9.79 16.22 -1.19
N THR A 95 10.43 15.28 -0.51
CA THR A 95 10.07 13.86 -0.49
C THR A 95 9.73 13.46 0.93
N SER A 96 8.65 12.70 1.07
CA SER A 96 8.17 12.13 2.32
C SER A 96 8.68 10.70 2.45
N TYR A 97 9.05 10.31 3.67
CA TYR A 97 9.54 8.98 3.97
C TYR A 97 8.80 8.41 5.18
N LYS A 98 8.44 7.13 5.10
CA LYS A 98 8.09 6.37 6.30
C LYS A 98 9.36 6.22 7.15
N VAL A 99 9.30 6.60 8.43
CA VAL A 99 10.49 6.65 9.31
C VAL A 99 11.14 5.28 9.42
N GLU A 100 10.36 4.21 9.63
CA GLU A 100 10.86 2.83 9.66
C GLU A 100 11.62 2.41 8.40
N GLY A 101 11.34 3.03 7.25
CA GLY A 101 12.00 2.72 5.98
C GLY A 101 13.36 3.40 5.78
N ILE A 102 13.76 4.30 6.68
CA ILE A 102 15.00 5.09 6.55
C ILE A 102 15.90 5.03 7.79
N ILE A 103 15.52 4.23 8.79
CA ILE A 103 16.33 3.92 9.97
C ILE A 103 17.00 2.55 9.81
N GLU A 104 17.92 2.19 10.70
CA GLU A 104 18.56 0.87 10.65
C GLU A 104 17.57 -0.25 11.01
N GLU A 105 17.69 -1.41 10.35
CA GLU A 105 16.82 -2.55 10.62
C GLU A 105 16.93 -2.99 12.10
N GLY A 106 15.78 -3.00 12.79
CA GLY A 106 15.70 -3.35 14.21
C GLY A 106 15.91 -2.18 15.17
N GLU A 107 16.19 -0.97 14.68
CA GLU A 107 16.22 0.23 15.51
C GLU A 107 14.80 0.66 15.89
N ASN A 108 14.61 1.08 17.15
CA ASN A 108 13.34 1.65 17.57
C ASN A 108 13.20 3.09 17.02
N VAL A 109 12.04 3.40 16.45
CA VAL A 109 11.72 4.70 15.85
C VAL A 109 11.96 5.86 16.82
N GLU A 110 11.59 5.72 18.09
CA GLU A 110 11.74 6.77 19.10
C GLU A 110 13.22 7.06 19.39
N ASP A 111 14.04 6.01 19.44
CA ASP A 111 15.47 6.12 19.69
C ASP A 111 16.19 6.70 18.47
N ALA A 112 15.78 6.29 17.27
CA ALA A 112 16.31 6.84 16.03
C ALA A 112 16.06 8.36 15.92
N ILE A 113 14.90 8.83 16.36
CA ILE A 113 14.56 10.26 16.39
C ILE A 113 15.39 10.99 17.46
N LYS A 114 15.55 10.43 18.66
CA LYS A 114 16.35 11.04 19.75
C LYS A 114 17.83 11.13 19.40
N ASN A 115 18.34 10.13 18.69
CA ASN A 115 19.76 10.01 18.33
C ASN A 115 20.12 10.68 17.00
N ASP A 116 19.19 11.39 16.36
CA ASP A 116 19.39 12.04 15.05
C ASP A 116 19.81 11.07 13.92
N ASN A 117 19.33 9.82 14.01
CA ASN A 117 19.62 8.75 13.04
C ASN A 117 18.67 8.76 11.84
N VAL A 118 17.53 9.43 11.94
CA VAL A 118 16.59 9.62 10.82
C VAL A 118 17.18 10.61 9.80
N LYS A 119 17.78 10.09 8.73
CA LYS A 119 18.44 10.89 7.69
C LYS A 119 17.79 10.71 6.33
N CYS A 120 17.66 11.80 5.58
CA CYS A 120 17.18 11.75 4.20
C CYS A 120 18.13 10.89 3.34
N PRO A 121 17.66 9.81 2.70
CA PRO A 121 18.50 8.96 1.86
C PRO A 121 19.11 9.69 0.65
N ASN A 122 18.48 10.78 0.20
CA ASN A 122 18.89 11.50 -1.00
C ASN A 122 19.89 12.62 -0.71
N CYS A 123 19.78 13.32 0.43
CA CYS A 123 20.61 14.50 0.73
C CYS A 123 21.33 14.46 2.07
N GLY A 124 21.15 13.41 2.87
CA GLY A 124 21.82 13.19 4.16
C GLY A 124 21.39 14.14 5.28
N THR A 125 20.39 14.99 5.06
CA THR A 125 19.89 15.93 6.09
C THR A 125 19.15 15.15 7.18
N ILE A 126 19.42 15.47 8.44
CA ILE A 126 18.72 14.92 9.60
C ILE A 126 17.27 15.44 9.59
N LEU A 127 16.31 14.54 9.73
CA LEU A 127 14.89 14.83 9.68
C LEU A 127 14.27 14.61 11.07
N LYS A 128 13.74 15.67 11.68
CA LYS A 128 13.23 15.63 13.07
C LYS A 128 11.70 15.77 13.17
N ASP A 129 11.09 16.43 12.20
CA ASP A 129 9.67 16.79 12.23
C ASP A 129 8.81 15.62 11.72
N THR A 130 8.70 14.60 12.58
CA THR A 130 7.88 13.41 12.28
C THR A 130 6.41 13.62 12.65
N TYR A 131 5.51 13.01 11.91
CA TYR A 131 4.07 13.07 12.17
C TYR A 131 3.36 11.78 11.73
N PRO A 132 2.28 11.39 12.42
CA PRO A 132 1.51 10.20 12.05
C PRO A 132 0.69 10.46 10.79
N VAL A 133 0.66 9.47 9.90
CA VAL A 133 -0.16 9.47 8.68
C VAL A 133 -1.05 8.23 8.68
N ASN A 134 -2.36 8.43 8.50
CA ASN A 134 -3.29 7.32 8.30
C ASN A 134 -3.04 6.70 6.91
N LEU A 135 -2.86 5.39 6.89
CA LEU A 135 -2.53 4.64 5.67
C LEU A 135 -3.77 4.30 4.81
N MET A 136 -4.97 4.52 5.33
CA MET A 136 -6.21 4.26 4.60
C MET A 136 -6.51 5.40 3.61
N PHE A 137 -6.92 5.03 2.40
CA PHE A 137 -7.42 6.01 1.42
C PHE A 137 -8.76 6.57 1.88
N SER A 138 -8.80 7.86 2.23
CA SER A 138 -10.02 8.54 2.66
C SER A 138 -10.88 9.01 1.47
N THR A 139 -12.19 9.06 1.69
CA THR A 139 -13.19 9.56 0.74
C THR A 139 -14.44 10.07 1.46
N THR A 140 -15.41 10.58 0.71
CA THR A 140 -16.69 11.06 1.23
C THR A 140 -17.83 10.47 0.43
N ILE A 141 -18.82 9.90 1.12
CA ILE A 141 -20.04 9.36 0.50
C ILE A 141 -21.11 10.45 0.47
N GLY A 142 -21.64 10.73 -0.73
CA GLY A 142 -22.72 11.71 -0.93
C GLY A 142 -22.22 13.09 -1.37
N ILE A 143 -23.16 13.99 -1.61
CA ILE A 143 -22.92 15.36 -2.09
C ILE A 143 -22.94 16.31 -0.87
N GLY A 144 -22.14 17.39 -0.90
CA GLY A 144 -22.09 18.38 0.17
C GLY A 144 -21.26 17.87 1.36
N GLU A 145 -21.79 18.00 2.59
CA GLU A 145 -21.09 17.56 3.80
C GLU A 145 -20.85 16.04 3.83
N GLY A 146 -21.70 15.26 3.15
CA GLY A 146 -21.53 13.82 2.95
C GLY A 146 -21.26 13.02 4.22
N ARG A 147 -20.67 11.82 4.08
CA ARG A 147 -20.25 10.96 5.19
C ARG A 147 -18.80 10.54 4.98
N ALA A 148 -17.97 10.70 6.02
CA ALA A 148 -16.59 10.26 5.99
C ALA A 148 -16.49 8.74 5.80
N ALA A 149 -15.63 8.33 4.88
CA ALA A 149 -15.43 6.93 4.54
C ALA A 149 -13.98 6.68 4.08
N PHE A 150 -13.62 5.42 3.95
CA PHE A 150 -12.32 4.99 3.45
C PHE A 150 -12.50 3.83 2.47
N LEU A 151 -11.49 3.58 1.64
CA LEU A 151 -11.32 2.26 1.05
C LEU A 151 -10.90 1.29 2.16
N ARG A 152 -11.55 0.13 2.24
CA ARG A 152 -11.28 -0.88 3.27
C ARG A 152 -9.80 -1.30 3.24
N PRO A 153 -9.11 -1.32 4.40
CA PRO A 153 -7.73 -1.82 4.48
C PRO A 153 -7.67 -3.35 4.43
N GLU A 154 -8.78 -4.03 4.73
CA GLU A 154 -8.90 -5.49 4.76
C GLU A 154 -10.32 -5.97 4.42
N THR A 155 -10.56 -7.29 4.47
CA THR A 155 -11.85 -7.93 4.18
C THR A 155 -12.36 -8.86 5.30
N ALA A 156 -11.87 -8.69 6.54
CA ALA A 156 -12.21 -9.53 7.70
C ALA A 156 -13.62 -9.25 8.27
#